data_AF-A0A0C3KG15-F1
#
_entry.id   AF-A0A0C3KG15-F1
#
_cell.length_a   1.000
_cell.length_b   1.000
_cell.length_c   1.000
_cell.angle_alpha   90.00
_cell.angle_beta   90.00
_cell.angle_gamma   90.00
#
_symmetry.space_group_name_H-M   'P 1'
#
loop_
_entity.id
_entity.type
_entity.pdbx_description
1 polymer ?
#
loop_
_entity_poly.entity_id
_entity_poly.type
_entity_poly.pdbx_seq_one_letter_code
_entity_poly.pdbx_strand_id
1 'polypeptide(L)'
;MLDYLYPVGSLDVKLEVVFLVPPSSEEILRKSVFQSSVDGGDWFSSPHPLMCRNTSMTTTLLYNRFSEDFSLVECSVRVVDGNARYFKALLKSDASVAWTISEIWLRELS
;
A
#
# COMPACT_ATOMS: atom_id res chain seq x y z
N MET A 1 -7.70 26.26 6.80
CA MET A 1 -6.31 26.19 7.29
C MET A 1 -5.79 24.85 6.81
N LEU A 2 -4.99 24.83 5.75
CA LEU A 2 -4.32 23.60 5.30
C LEU A 2 -3.08 23.46 6.18
N ASP A 3 -3.09 22.48 7.07
CA ASP A 3 -1.91 22.17 7.87
C ASP A 3 -0.76 21.83 6.90
N TYR A 4 0.29 22.64 6.96
CA TYR A 4 1.52 22.36 6.25
C TYR A 4 2.13 21.11 6.87
N LEU A 5 1.94 19.97 6.22
CA LEU A 5 2.66 18.75 6.54
C LEU A 5 4.13 18.98 6.22
N TYR A 6 4.96 19.11 7.25
CA TYR A 6 6.41 19.16 7.09
C TYR A 6 6.87 17.81 6.52
N PRO A 7 7.74 17.80 5.50
CA PRO A 7 8.34 16.57 5.02
C PRO A 7 9.07 15.91 6.20
N VAL A 8 8.86 14.61 6.39
CA VAL A 8 9.57 13.82 7.40
C VAL A 8 11.06 13.92 7.06
N GLY A 9 11.77 14.72 7.83
CA GLY A 9 13.14 15.10 7.57
C GLY A 9 14.11 13.98 7.88
N SER A 10 14.52 13.25 6.84
CA SER A 10 15.88 12.70 6.67
C SER A 10 15.94 12.03 5.29
N LEU A 11 17.00 12.32 4.52
CA LEU A 11 17.23 11.73 3.20
C LEU A 11 17.43 10.19 3.25
N ASP A 12 17.61 9.63 4.45
CA ASP A 12 17.84 8.19 4.68
C ASP A 12 16.59 7.43 5.14
N VAL A 13 15.43 8.08 5.27
CA VAL A 13 14.20 7.40 5.68
C VAL A 13 13.70 6.50 4.56
N LYS A 14 13.63 5.20 4.84
CA LYS A 14 13.05 4.21 3.93
C LYS A 14 11.57 4.07 4.25
N LEU A 15 10.70 4.51 3.34
CA LEU A 15 9.26 4.40 3.51
C LEU A 15 8.69 3.19 2.76
N GLU A 16 7.69 2.55 3.36
CA GLU A 16 6.81 1.59 2.72
C GLU A 16 5.37 2.12 2.68
N VAL A 17 4.72 1.92 1.54
CA VAL A 17 3.25 1.94 1.46
C VAL A 17 2.78 0.53 1.78
N VAL A 18 1.84 0.44 2.70
CA VAL A 18 1.29 -0.82 3.17
C VAL A 18 -0.20 -0.85 2.87
N PHE A 19 -0.65 -1.99 2.37
CA PHE A 19 -2.02 -2.29 2.02
C PHE A 19 -2.48 -3.47 2.87
N LEU A 20 -3.62 -3.32 3.53
CA LEU A 20 -4.31 -4.43 4.16
C LEU A 20 -5.48 -4.83 3.27
N VAL A 21 -5.46 -6.07 2.78
CA VAL A 21 -6.42 -6.55 1.79
C VAL A 21 -6.92 -7.94 2.14
N PRO A 22 -8.12 -8.32 1.70
CA PRO A 22 -8.52 -9.72 1.68
C PRO A 22 -7.60 -10.53 0.75
N PRO A 23 -7.36 -11.83 1.02
CA PRO A 23 -6.52 -12.70 0.19
C PRO A 23 -6.94 -12.71 -1.29
N SER A 24 -8.24 -12.62 -1.57
CA SER A 24 -8.78 -12.56 -2.95
C SER A 24 -8.36 -11.31 -3.71
N SER A 25 -8.02 -10.22 -3.02
CA SER A 25 -7.62 -8.94 -3.63
C SER A 25 -6.10 -8.82 -3.79
N GLU A 26 -5.32 -9.74 -3.22
CA GLU A 26 -3.84 -9.77 -3.34
C GLU A 26 -3.39 -9.84 -4.81
N GLU A 27 -4.10 -10.59 -5.64
CA GLU A 27 -3.76 -10.79 -7.05
C GLU A 27 -3.74 -9.47 -7.85
N ILE A 28 -4.65 -8.54 -7.52
CA ILE A 28 -4.71 -7.22 -8.15
C ILE A 28 -3.46 -6.40 -7.81
N LEU A 29 -3.02 -6.45 -6.56
CA LEU A 29 -1.80 -5.77 -6.15
C LEU A 29 -0.57 -6.39 -6.83
N ARG A 30 -0.52 -7.73 -6.98
CA ARG A 30 0.57 -8.42 -7.68
C ARG A 30 0.65 -8.08 -9.17
N LYS A 31 -0.48 -7.79 -9.80
CA LYS A 31 -0.57 -7.34 -11.22
C LYS A 31 -0.33 -5.84 -11.39
N SER A 32 -0.12 -5.11 -10.29
CA SER A 32 0.09 -3.67 -10.30
C SER A 32 1.57 -3.31 -10.32
N VAL A 33 1.88 -2.22 -11.03
CA VAL A 33 3.18 -1.56 -10.98
C VAL A 33 3.07 -0.34 -10.06
N PHE A 34 3.91 -0.32 -9.04
CA PHE A 34 3.92 0.75 -8.04
C PHE A 34 4.99 1.78 -8.37
N GLN A 35 4.61 3.05 -8.34
CA GLN A 35 5.50 4.16 -8.65
C GLN A 35 5.33 5.28 -7.64
N SER A 36 6.43 5.99 -7.37
CA SER A 36 6.46 7.19 -6.54
C SER A 36 7.06 8.38 -7.30
N SER A 37 6.68 9.58 -6.90
CA SER A 37 7.16 10.82 -7.48
C SER A 37 7.24 11.93 -6.43
N VAL A 38 8.21 12.82 -6.57
CA VAL A 38 8.36 14.02 -5.72
C VAL A 38 7.52 15.17 -6.26
N ASP A 39 7.35 15.27 -7.58
CA ASP A 39 6.75 16.42 -8.28
C ASP A 39 5.49 16.07 -9.10
N GLY A 40 5.18 14.79 -9.26
CA GLY A 40 4.09 14.28 -10.08
C GLY A 40 4.42 14.17 -11.57
N GLY A 41 5.60 14.64 -12.00
CA GLY A 41 6.09 14.58 -13.37
C GLY A 41 6.96 13.35 -13.60
N ASP A 42 8.04 13.24 -12.82
CA ASP A 42 8.98 12.11 -12.92
C ASP A 42 8.57 10.98 -11.98
N TRP A 43 8.33 9.80 -12.56
CA TRP A 43 7.84 8.62 -11.83
C TRP A 43 8.89 7.53 -11.77
N PHE A 44 9.19 7.08 -10.56
CA PHE A 44 10.15 6.02 -10.30
C PHE A 44 9.43 4.77 -9.81
N SER A 45 9.71 3.64 -10.44
CA SER A 45 9.14 2.36 -10.02
C SER A 45 9.75 1.92 -8.69
N SER A 46 8.94 1.30 -7.83
CA SER A 46 9.41 0.74 -6.57
C SER A 46 10.65 -0.12 -6.77
N PRO A 47 11.67 -0.02 -5.88
CA PRO A 47 12.92 -0.74 -6.07
C PRO A 47 12.79 -2.24 -5.75
N HIS A 48 11.66 -2.67 -5.19
CA HIS A 48 11.42 -4.05 -4.77
C HIS A 48 10.03 -4.51 -5.24
N PRO A 49 9.84 -5.82 -5.49
CA PRO A 49 8.51 -6.34 -5.76
C PRO A 49 7.60 -6.21 -4.53
N LEU A 50 6.29 -6.25 -4.77
CA LEU A 50 5.28 -6.31 -3.70
C LEU A 50 5.58 -7.47 -2.74
N MET A 51 5.65 -7.19 -1.45
CA MET A 51 5.84 -8.18 -0.40
C MET A 51 4.55 -8.38 0.37
N CYS A 52 3.95 -9.57 0.28
CA CYS A 52 2.73 -9.90 1.01
C CYS A 52 3.01 -10.89 2.13
N ARG A 53 2.38 -10.69 3.29
CA ARG A 53 2.49 -11.53 4.48
C ARG A 53 1.10 -11.73 5.08
N ASN A 54 0.83 -12.96 5.51
CA ASN A 54 -0.38 -13.25 6.26
C ASN A 54 -0.35 -12.50 7.58
N THR A 55 -1.44 -11.83 7.92
CA THR A 55 -1.57 -11.21 9.24
C THR A 55 -2.27 -12.18 10.18
N SER A 56 -1.93 -12.13 11.47
CA SER A 56 -2.72 -12.79 12.52
C SER A 56 -3.96 -11.98 12.91
N MET A 57 -4.20 -10.83 12.27
CA MET A 57 -5.35 -9.99 12.51
C MET A 57 -6.58 -10.62 11.84
N THR A 58 -7.39 -11.31 12.65
CA THR A 58 -8.82 -11.42 12.39
C THR A 58 -9.44 -10.07 12.75
N THR A 59 -9.89 -9.31 11.75
CA THR A 59 -10.57 -8.04 12.02
C THR A 59 -11.92 -8.30 12.67
N THR A 60 -11.96 -8.25 14.01
CA THR A 60 -13.20 -8.20 14.79
C THR A 60 -13.90 -6.84 14.71
N LEU A 61 -13.31 -5.87 14.00
CA LEU A 61 -13.68 -4.45 14.04
C LEU A 61 -14.62 -3.98 12.91
N LEU A 62 -15.00 -4.84 11.98
CA LEU A 62 -16.09 -4.55 11.03
C LEU A 62 -17.40 -5.19 11.51
N TYR A 63 -17.93 -4.60 12.59
CA TYR A 63 -19.33 -4.50 12.99
C TYR A 63 -20.31 -5.60 12.53
N ASN A 64 -20.82 -6.38 13.49
CA ASN A 64 -22.22 -6.80 13.58
C ASN A 64 -22.94 -7.09 12.25
N ARG A 65 -22.73 -8.27 11.64
CA ARG A 65 -23.79 -9.12 11.02
C ARG A 65 -23.28 -10.30 10.19
N PHE A 66 -22.00 -10.41 9.91
CA PHE A 66 -21.46 -11.56 9.20
C PHE A 66 -20.21 -12.05 9.92
N SER A 67 -20.42 -13.06 10.75
CA SER A 67 -19.40 -13.82 11.46
C SER A 67 -18.60 -14.68 10.49
N GLU A 68 -17.83 -14.04 9.62
CA GLU A 68 -16.75 -14.72 8.91
C GLU A 68 -15.45 -14.06 9.36
N ASP A 69 -14.57 -14.86 9.94
CA ASP A 69 -13.19 -14.48 10.22
C ASP A 69 -12.52 -14.14 8.88
N PHE A 70 -12.59 -12.87 8.48
CA PHE A 70 -11.89 -12.40 7.28
C PHE A 70 -10.41 -12.35 7.61
N SER A 71 -9.68 -13.38 7.20
CA SER A 71 -8.22 -13.36 7.18
C SER A 71 -7.78 -12.19 6.30
N LEU A 72 -6.87 -11.35 6.77
CA LEU A 72 -6.29 -10.26 5.99
C LEU A 72 -4.81 -10.51 5.69
N VAL A 73 -4.39 -10.02 4.54
CA VAL A 73 -3.01 -10.05 4.06
C VAL A 73 -2.48 -8.63 4.05
N GLU A 74 -1.32 -8.45 4.68
CA GLU A 74 -0.58 -7.20 4.61
C GLU A 74 0.37 -7.29 3.42
N CYS A 75 0.20 -6.41 2.44
CA CYS A 75 1.11 -6.26 1.32
C CYS A 75 1.82 -4.92 1.42
N SER A 76 3.14 -4.88 1.27
CA SER A 76 3.90 -3.63 1.29
C SER A 76 4.81 -3.47 0.07
N VAL A 77 5.08 -2.21 -0.25
CA VAL A 77 5.96 -1.81 -1.34
C VAL A 77 6.80 -0.62 -0.92
N ARG A 78 8.09 -0.62 -1.27
CA ARG A 78 9.00 0.48 -0.91
C ARG A 78 8.80 1.66 -1.83
N VAL A 79 8.84 2.85 -1.24
CA VAL A 79 8.84 4.12 -1.96
C VAL A 79 10.26 4.41 -2.44
N VAL A 80 10.41 4.83 -3.69
CA VAL A 80 11.68 5.39 -4.17
C VAL A 80 11.78 6.80 -3.61
N ASP A 81 12.83 7.03 -2.83
CA ASP A 81 13.13 8.28 -2.12
C ASP A 81 12.16 8.57 -0.95
N GLY A 82 12.71 8.77 0.24
CA GLY A 82 11.96 9.12 1.45
C GLY A 82 11.18 10.43 1.34
N ASN A 83 11.43 11.21 0.29
CA ASN A 83 10.78 12.48 -0.01
C ASN A 83 9.61 12.40 -1.00
N ALA A 84 9.19 11.22 -1.43
CA ALA A 84 8.07 11.12 -2.37
C ALA A 84 6.79 11.75 -1.81
N ARG A 85 6.08 12.48 -2.67
CA ARG A 85 4.81 13.15 -2.35
C ARG A 85 3.61 12.52 -3.02
N TYR A 86 3.86 11.83 -4.13
CA TYR A 86 2.85 11.19 -4.94
C TYR A 86 3.16 9.71 -5.04
N PHE A 87 2.10 8.90 -5.00
CA PHE A 87 2.17 7.46 -5.16
C PHE A 87 1.04 7.01 -6.08
N LYS A 88 1.32 6.04 -6.94
CA LYS A 88 0.29 5.38 -7.75
C LYS A 88 0.58 3.90 -7.92
N ALA A 89 -0.50 3.14 -8.01
CA ALA A 89 -0.50 1.75 -8.43
C ALA A 89 -1.17 1.66 -9.80
N LEU A 90 -0.47 1.12 -10.79
CA LEU A 90 -0.97 0.97 -12.16
C LEU A 90 -1.18 -0.51 -12.46
N LEU A 91 -2.44 -0.92 -12.60
CA LEU A 91 -2.79 -2.26 -13.05
C LEU A 91 -2.35 -2.44 -14.51
N LYS A 92 -1.46 -3.41 -14.78
CA LYS A 92 -0.87 -3.60 -16.12
C LYS A 92 -1.64 -4.58 -17.02
N SER A 93 -2.58 -5.31 -16.45
CA SER A 93 -3.40 -6.30 -17.15
C SER A 93 -4.84 -6.12 -16.72
N ASP A 94 -5.78 -6.28 -17.66
CA ASP A 94 -7.18 -6.36 -17.28
C ASP A 94 -7.39 -7.47 -16.24
N ALA A 95 -8.19 -7.16 -15.22
CA ALA A 95 -8.54 -8.06 -14.15
C ALA A 95 -10.02 -7.85 -13.83
N SER A 96 -10.85 -8.70 -14.44
CA SER A 96 -12.30 -8.73 -14.24
C SER A 96 -12.68 -9.39 -12.91
N VAL A 97 -12.05 -8.97 -11.82
CA VAL A 97 -12.24 -9.53 -10.47
C VAL A 97 -12.64 -8.40 -9.53
N ALA A 98 -13.67 -8.62 -8.71
CA ALA A 98 -14.03 -7.68 -7.66
C ALA A 98 -12.92 -7.66 -6.60
N TRP A 99 -12.45 -6.46 -6.23
CA TRP A 99 -11.38 -6.31 -5.26
C TRP A 99 -11.68 -5.16 -4.32
N THR A 100 -11.08 -5.23 -3.13
CA THR A 100 -11.20 -4.19 -2.12
C THR A 100 -9.87 -4.03 -1.40
N ILE A 101 -9.64 -2.82 -0.90
CA ILE A 101 -8.57 -2.54 0.03
C ILE A 101 -9.23 -2.11 1.33
N SER A 102 -8.92 -2.82 2.41
CA SER A 102 -9.47 -2.52 3.73
C SER A 102 -8.81 -1.28 4.32
N GLU A 103 -7.48 -1.18 4.20
CA GLU A 103 -6.72 -0.04 4.73
C GLU A 103 -5.43 0.20 3.93
N ILE A 104 -4.98 1.46 3.91
CA ILE A 104 -3.69 1.87 3.33
C ILE A 104 -3.01 2.81 4.32
N TRP A 105 -1.73 2.57 4.61
CA TRP A 105 -0.92 3.48 5.43
C TRP A 105 0.53 3.52 4.97
N LEU A 106 1.28 4.46 5.54
CA LEU A 106 2.73 4.58 5.38
C LEU A 106 3.42 4.13 6.66
N ARG A 107 4.54 3.43 6.53
CA ARG A 107 5.44 3.16 7.65
C ARG A 107 6.90 3.39 7.28
N GLU A 108 7.68 3.80 8.26
CA GLU A 108 9.13 3.84 8.17
C GLU A 108 9.71 2.43 8.41
N LEU A 109 10.71 2.07 7.62
CA LEU A 109 11.56 0.91 7.82
C LEU A 109 12.76 1.33 8.66
N SER A 110 12.79 0.85 9.91
CA SER A 110 13.95 0.94 10.81
C SER A 110 15.14 0.10 10.31
#